data_AF-M1ECX4-F1
#
_entry.id   AF-M1ECX4-F1
#
_cell.length_a   1.000
_cell.length_b   1.000
_cell.length_c   1.000
_cell.angle_alpha   90.00
_cell.angle_beta   90.00
_cell.angle_gamma   90.00
#
_symmetry.space_group_name_H-M   'P 1'
#
loop_
_entity.id
_entity.type
_entity.pdbx_description
1 polymer ?
#
loop_
_entity_poly.entity_id
_entity_poly.type
_entity_poly.pdbx_seq_one_letter_code
_entity_poly.pdbx_strand_id
1 'polypeptide(L)' 'GTNLRGLETEATYDAATQEFVVHSPTLTATKWWPGDMGRSATHTLVQAQLICSGARQGMHAFIVPIRSLQDHT' A
#
# COMPACT_ATOMS: atom_id res chain seq x y z
N GLY A 1 2.57 -6.66 11.93
CA GLY A 1 3.36 -7.90 11.83
C GLY A 1 4.84 -7.58 11.93
N THR A 2 5.67 -8.52 12.36
CA THR A 2 7.12 -8.30 12.59
C THR A 2 7.99 -8.63 11.37
N ASN A 3 7.58 -9.57 10.51
CA ASN A 3 8.33 -9.97 9.32
C ASN A 3 8.03 -9.06 8.11
N LEU A 4 8.72 -7.92 8.02
CA LEU A 4 8.53 -6.94 6.94
C LEU A 4 8.90 -7.48 5.54
N ARG A 5 9.84 -8.45 5.47
CA ARG A 5 10.21 -9.10 4.20
C ARG A 5 9.09 -9.99 3.65
N GLY A 6 8.23 -10.50 4.54
CA GLY A 6 7.09 -11.34 4.20
C GLY A 6 5.81 -10.57 3.90
N LEU A 7 5.84 -9.24 3.76
CA LEU A 7 4.66 -8.49 3.36
C LEU A 7 4.21 -8.92 1.96
N GLU A 8 2.92 -9.21 1.83
CA GLU A 8 2.29 -9.66 0.57
C GLU A 8 1.69 -8.51 -0.24
N THR A 9 1.44 -7.34 0.37
CA THR A 9 0.99 -6.15 -0.37
C THR A 9 2.09 -5.70 -1.32
N GLU A 10 1.73 -5.44 -2.57
CA GLU A 10 2.65 -5.06 -3.63
C GLU A 10 2.38 -3.63 -4.09
N ALA A 11 3.44 -2.94 -4.51
CA ALA A 11 3.38 -1.65 -5.18
C ALA A 11 4.19 -1.76 -6.47
N THR A 12 3.50 -1.87 -7.60
CA THR A 12 4.14 -2.04 -8.92
C THR A 12 4.24 -0.69 -9.62
N TYR A 13 5.44 -0.32 -10.05
CA TYR A 13 5.66 0.90 -10.81
C TYR A 13 5.19 0.73 -12.26
N ASP A 14 4.23 1.55 -12.68
CA ASP A 14 3.79 1.66 -14.08
C ASP A 14 4.52 2.84 -14.74
N ALA A 15 5.41 2.52 -15.68
CA ALA A 15 6.20 3.51 -16.40
C ALA A 15 5.38 4.35 -17.38
N ALA A 16 4.20 3.88 -17.84
CA ALA A 16 3.37 4.59 -18.79
C ALA A 16 2.66 5.78 -18.13
N THR A 17 2.17 5.61 -16.91
CA THR A 17 1.49 6.66 -16.14
C THR A 17 2.39 7.33 -15.10
N GLN A 18 3.57 6.77 -14.84
CA GLN A 18 4.49 7.18 -13.78
C GLN A 18 3.88 7.04 -12.38
N GLU A 19 3.07 6.01 -12.18
CA GLU A 19 2.34 5.76 -10.93
C GLU A 19 2.75 4.45 -10.27
N PHE A 20 2.32 4.26 -9.02
CA PHE A 20 2.45 2.99 -8.31
C PHE A 20 1.07 2.36 -8.11
N VAL A 21 0.89 1.16 -8.65
CA VAL A 21 -0.33 0.37 -8.46
C VAL A 21 -0.17 -0.44 -7.17
N VAL A 22 -0.91 -0.05 -6.13
CA VAL A 22 -0.94 -0.76 -4.84
C VAL A 22 -1.99 -1.87 -4.89
N HIS A 23 -1.57 -3.10 -4.60
CA HIS A 23 -2.43 -4.28 -4.69
C HIS A 23 -2.27 -5.21 -3.48
N SER A 24 -3.40 -5.74 -3.00
CA SER A 24 -3.47 -6.77 -1.97
C SER A 24 -3.99 -8.07 -2.61
N PRO A 25 -3.10 -8.98 -3.06
CA PRO A 25 -3.48 -10.13 -3.88
C PRO A 25 -4.26 -11.22 -3.13
N THR A 26 -4.12 -11.26 -1.80
CA THR A 26 -4.69 -12.28 -0.92
C THR A 26 -5.39 -11.61 0.26
N LEU A 27 -6.27 -12.35 0.94
CA LEU A 27 -6.88 -11.86 2.18
C LEU A 27 -5.83 -11.58 3.27
N THR A 28 -4.77 -12.41 3.34
CA THR A 28 -3.66 -12.25 4.29
C THR A 28 -2.81 -11.01 4.04
N ALA A 29 -2.83 -10.47 2.82
CA ALA A 29 -2.19 -9.19 2.48
C ALA A 29 -2.93 -7.96 3.05
N THR A 30 -4.15 -8.13 3.58
CA THR A 30 -4.94 -7.02 4.13
C THR A 30 -4.18 -6.32 5.25
N LYS A 31 -4.10 -4.99 5.17
CA LYS A 31 -3.52 -4.18 6.25
C LYS A 31 -4.42 -4.25 7.48
N TRP A 32 -3.88 -4.79 8.56
CA TRP A 32 -4.61 -5.04 9.80
C TRP A 32 -3.82 -4.50 10.99
N TRP A 33 -4.52 -3.83 11.91
CA TRP A 33 -4.01 -3.04 13.07
C TRP A 33 -3.61 -1.57 12.89
N PRO A 34 -3.42 -0.95 11.70
CA PRO A 34 -3.14 0.49 11.64
C PRO A 34 -4.22 1.30 12.35
N GLY A 35 -3.82 2.06 13.37
CA GLY A 35 -4.71 2.97 14.11
C GLY A 35 -5.37 3.97 13.18
N ASP A 36 -6.61 4.37 13.50
CA ASP A 36 -7.44 5.34 12.77
C ASP A 36 -7.80 5.01 11.31
N MET A 37 -7.11 4.06 10.66
CA MET A 37 -7.32 3.69 9.26
C MET A 37 -8.72 3.14 8.98
N GLY A 38 -9.31 2.46 9.98
CA GLY A 38 -10.64 1.86 9.85
C GLY A 38 -11.76 2.89 9.60
N ARG A 39 -11.60 4.14 10.05
CA ARG A 39 -12.67 5.14 9.94
C ARG A 39 -12.22 6.59 9.77
N SER A 40 -11.19 7.03 10.49
CA SER A 40 -10.91 8.47 10.64
C SER A 40 -9.84 9.00 9.69
N ALA A 41 -8.84 8.20 9.36
CA ALA A 41 -7.74 8.65 8.51
C ALA A 41 -8.19 8.88 7.06
N THR A 42 -7.75 9.99 6.46
CA THR A 42 -7.95 10.29 5.02
C THR A 42 -6.77 9.82 4.17
N HIS A 43 -5.59 9.73 4.76
CA HIS A 43 -4.36 9.27 4.15
C HIS A 43 -3.70 8.25 5.08
N THR A 44 -2.94 7.32 4.51
CA THR A 44 -2.17 6.35 5.28
C THR A 44 -0.80 6.10 4.66
N LEU A 45 0.14 5.66 5.48
CA LEU A 45 1.44 5.19 5.02
C LEU A 45 1.36 3.67 4.84
N VAL A 46 1.34 3.23 3.59
CA VAL A 46 1.31 1.81 3.23
C VAL A 46 2.73 1.29 3.04
N GLN A 47 3.09 0.27 3.80
CA GLN A 47 4.31 -0.51 3.56
C GLN A 47 4.02 -1.64 2.58
N ALA A 48 4.69 -1.68 1.43
CA ALA A 48 4.47 -2.68 0.37
C ALA A 48 5.79 -3.12 -0.26
N GLN A 49 5.79 -4.30 -0.91
CA GLN A 49 6.90 -4.75 -1.75
C GLN A 49 6.91 -3.94 -3.03
N LEU A 50 7.97 -3.15 -3.25
CA LEU A 50 8.14 -2.41 -4.49
C LEU A 50 8.54 -3.36 -5.61
N ILE A 51 7.84 -3.27 -6.74
CA ILE A 51 8.14 -4.02 -7.96
C ILE A 51 8.43 -3.00 -9.08
N CYS A 52 9.65 -3.04 -9.60
CA CYS A 52 10.09 -2.22 -10.73
C CYS A 52 10.56 -3.13 -11.86
N SER A 53 9.99 -2.97 -13.07
CA SER A 53 10.37 -3.78 -14.24
C SER A 53 10.34 -5.31 -13.97
N GLY A 54 9.36 -5.77 -13.19
CA GLY A 54 9.20 -7.17 -12.80
C GLY A 54 10.10 -7.65 -11.65
N ALA A 55 11.02 -6.83 -11.15
CA ALA A 55 11.93 -7.18 -10.07
C ALA A 55 11.48 -6.59 -8.72
N ARG A 56 11.44 -7.43 -7.68
CA ARG A 56 11.17 -7.03 -6.29
C ARG A 56 12.35 -6.26 -5.71
N GLN A 57 12.12 -5.01 -5.33
CA GLN A 57 13.11 -4.11 -4.71
C GLN A 57 13.05 -4.11 -3.18
N GLY A 58 12.14 -4.89 -2.59
CA GLY A 58 11.94 -4.96 -1.14
C GLY A 58 10.89 -3.98 -0.62
N MET A 59 10.79 -3.90 0.70
CA MET A 59 9.75 -3.12 1.38
C MET A 59 10.03 -1.62 1.30
N HIS A 60 9.06 -0.87 0.80
CA HIS A 60 9.05 0.59 0.73
C HIS A 60 7.74 1.15 1.31
N ALA A 61 7.78 2.42 1.71
CA ALA A 61 6.64 3.14 2.25
C ALA A 61 6.04 4.09 1.21
N PHE A 62 4.73 4.10 1.10
CA PHE A 62 3.96 4.93 0.16
C PHE A 62 2.90 5.71 0.90
N ILE A 63 2.73 6.99 0.58
CA ILE A 63 1.59 7.77 1.06
C ILE A 63 0.43 7.50 0.11
N VAL A 64 -0.69 7.03 0.66
CA VAL A 64 -1.88 6.67 -0.11
C VAL A 64 -3.09 7.43 0.43
N PRO A 65 -3.79 8.22 -0.40
CA PRO A 65 -5.11 8.73 -0.05
C PRO A 65 -6.09 7.56 -0.01
N ILE A 66 -6.82 7.41 1.10
CA ILE A 66 -7.77 6.31 1.31
C ILE A 66 -9.21 6.78 1.44
N ARG A 67 -9.43 8.10 1.57
CA ARG A 67 -10.75 8.73 1.61
C ARG A 67 -10.72 10.11 0.98
N SER A 68 -11.86 10.55 0.48
CA SER A 68 -12.08 11.91 0.01
C SER A 68 -11.95 12.94 1.14
N LEU A 69 -11.40 14.12 0.82
CA LEU A 69 -11.27 15.23 1.78
C LEU A 69 -12.54 16.07 1.92
N GLN A 70 -13.50 15.90 1.01
CA GLN A 70 -14.73 16.68 0.96
C GLN A 70 -15.86 15.99 1.72
N ASP A 71 -16.03 14.69 1.50
CA ASP A 71 -17.18 13.90 1.97
C ASP A 71 -16.78 12.58 2.66
N HIS A 72 -15.48 12.30 2.78
CA HIS A 72 -14.93 11.17 3.53
C HIS A 72 -15.38 9.78 3.05
N THR A 73 -15.88 9.70 1.81
CA THR A 73 -16.13 8.43 1.11
C THR A 73 -14.83 7.71 0.82
#